data_AF-A0AA96EE83-F1
#
_entry.id   AF-A0AA96EE83-F1
#
_cell.length_a   1.000
_cell.length_b   1.000
_cell.length_c   1.000
_cell.angle_alpha   90.00
_cell.angle_beta   90.00
_cell.angle_gamma   90.00
#
_symmetry.space_group_name_H-M   'P 1'
#
loop_
_entity.id
_entity.type
_entity.pdbx_description
1 polymer ?
#
loop_
_entity_poly.entity_id
_entity_poly.type
_entity_poly.pdbx_seq_one_letter_code
_entity_poly.pdbx_strand_id
1 'polypeptide(L)'
;MQCTLFTKDLDTNWSVTPHQDLSVPVRERVNATGWSAWCVKEGVTFAQPPQEVLERLVAVRLQLDSGGEATGPLEVTPGSHAMGRLTASKISQLVSTKRVPCSVPKGGVLVMRPLLIHASGKLRGEGRRRVLHFLYGPPLDSGVSWLDAV
;
A
#
# COMPACT_ATOMS: atom_id res chain seq x y z
N MET A 1 -1.40 -4.51 13.52
CA MET A 1 -2.23 -3.74 12.59
C MET A 1 -1.67 -2.32 12.51
N GLN A 2 -1.40 -1.79 11.31
CA GLN A 2 -1.09 -0.36 11.13
C GLN A 2 -2.29 0.33 10.49
N CYS A 3 -2.60 1.56 10.86
CA CYS A 3 -3.57 2.40 10.16
C CYS A 3 -2.95 3.73 9.72
N THR A 4 -3.08 4.07 8.44
CA THR A 4 -2.62 5.33 7.85
C THR A 4 -3.78 6.06 7.19
N LEU A 5 -3.95 7.34 7.48
CA LEU A 5 -4.90 8.20 6.78
C LEU A 5 -4.22 8.83 5.56
N PHE A 6 -4.69 8.48 4.35
CA PHE A 6 -4.30 9.17 3.14
C PHE A 6 -5.31 10.25 2.81
N THR A 7 -4.87 11.51 2.74
CA THR A 7 -5.67 12.64 2.25
C THR A 7 -5.10 13.13 0.93
N LYS A 8 -5.97 13.39 -0.05
CA LYS A 8 -5.68 14.22 -1.22
C LYS A 8 -6.73 15.33 -1.30
N ASP A 9 -6.25 16.55 -1.43
CA ASP A 9 -7.00 17.76 -1.79
C ASP A 9 -6.16 18.57 -2.79
N LEU A 10 -6.62 19.78 -3.14
CA LEU A 10 -5.93 20.64 -4.11
C LEU A 10 -4.52 21.03 -3.63
N ASP A 11 -4.32 21.19 -2.33
CA ASP A 11 -3.04 21.56 -1.73
C ASP A 11 -2.10 20.35 -1.55
N THR A 12 -2.65 19.14 -1.49
CA THR A 12 -1.93 17.87 -1.32
C THR A 12 -2.11 16.90 -2.50
N ASN A 13 -2.07 17.42 -3.73
CA ASN A 13 -2.37 16.66 -4.95
C ASN A 13 -1.15 15.94 -5.58
N TRP A 14 -0.44 15.13 -4.79
CA TRP A 14 0.67 14.32 -5.29
C TRP A 14 0.17 13.04 -5.99
N SER A 15 0.82 12.65 -7.09
CA SER A 15 0.58 11.36 -7.75
C SER A 15 1.48 10.29 -7.18
N VAL A 16 0.96 9.06 -7.08
CA VAL A 16 1.77 7.89 -6.73
C VAL A 16 2.02 7.12 -8.00
N THR A 17 3.28 6.98 -8.38
CA THR A 17 3.68 6.14 -9.51
C THR A 17 3.31 4.68 -9.22
N PRO A 18 3.15 3.84 -10.25
CA PRO A 18 2.90 2.42 -10.03
C PRO A 18 4.00 1.76 -9.19
N HIS A 19 3.60 1.08 -8.12
CA HIS A 19 4.52 0.45 -7.17
C HIS A 19 3.87 -0.74 -6.46
N GLN A 20 4.66 -1.45 -5.66
CA GLN A 20 4.22 -2.41 -4.65
C GLN A 20 4.55 -1.85 -3.26
N ASP A 21 3.72 -2.15 -2.27
CA ASP A 21 3.98 -1.81 -0.88
C ASP A 21 4.87 -2.89 -0.26
N LEU A 22 6.15 -2.55 -0.04
CA LEU A 22 7.17 -3.52 0.40
C LEU A 22 7.63 -3.31 1.84
N SER A 23 7.41 -2.12 2.41
CA SER A 23 7.89 -1.76 3.75
C SER A 23 6.76 -1.86 4.76
N VAL A 24 7.06 -2.41 5.93
CA VAL A 24 6.11 -2.58 7.03
C VAL A 24 6.68 -2.00 8.33
N PRO A 25 5.83 -1.50 9.25
CA PRO A 25 6.27 -0.98 10.52
C PRO A 25 6.54 -2.12 11.51
N VAL A 26 7.63 -1.98 12.27
CA VAL A 26 8.06 -2.94 13.30
C VAL A 26 8.51 -2.16 14.54
N ARG A 27 8.55 -2.83 15.69
CA ARG A 27 8.92 -2.17 16.96
C ARG A 27 10.31 -1.58 16.93
N GLU A 28 11.26 -2.36 16.45
CA GLU A 28 12.66 -2.00 16.47
C GLU A 28 13.44 -2.74 15.37
N ARG A 29 14.66 -2.28 15.14
CA ARG A 29 15.59 -2.96 14.24
C ARG A 29 16.23 -4.14 14.96
N VAL A 30 16.12 -5.32 14.35
CA VAL A 30 16.79 -6.54 14.81
C VAL A 30 17.63 -7.15 13.70
N ASN A 31 18.59 -8.00 14.07
CA ASN A 31 19.37 -8.76 13.09
C ASN A 31 18.59 -10.04 12.70
N ALA A 32 17.62 -9.89 11.81
CA ALA A 32 16.78 -10.99 11.33
C ALA A 32 17.05 -11.30 9.85
N THR A 33 17.26 -12.58 9.53
CA THR A 33 17.50 -13.06 8.17
C THR A 33 16.35 -12.72 7.23
N GLY A 34 16.68 -12.24 6.03
CA GLY A 34 15.71 -11.90 4.99
C GLY A 34 14.99 -10.54 5.18
N TRP A 35 15.23 -9.85 6.30
CA TRP A 35 14.75 -8.49 6.52
C TRP A 35 15.78 -7.47 6.01
N SER A 36 15.30 -6.42 5.34
CA SER A 36 16.16 -5.46 4.64
C SER A 36 15.57 -4.05 4.63
N ALA A 37 16.29 -3.08 4.05
CA ALA A 37 15.81 -1.71 3.83
C ALA A 37 15.24 -1.05 5.10
N TRP A 38 15.94 -1.23 6.21
CA TRP A 38 15.61 -0.63 7.50
C TRP A 38 15.70 0.90 7.44
N CYS A 39 14.65 1.59 7.90
CA CYS A 39 14.66 3.04 8.04
C CYS A 39 13.77 3.47 9.22
N VAL A 40 13.97 4.70 9.70
CA VAL A 40 13.11 5.32 10.72
C VAL A 40 12.40 6.50 10.09
N LYS A 41 11.07 6.56 10.22
CA LYS A 41 10.24 7.67 9.75
C LYS A 41 9.33 8.10 10.88
N GLU A 42 9.38 9.38 11.26
CA GLU A 42 8.55 9.95 12.33
C GLU A 42 8.61 9.12 13.63
N GLY A 43 9.81 8.62 13.98
CA GLY A 43 10.03 7.79 15.17
C GLY A 43 9.59 6.32 15.04
N VAL A 44 9.00 5.91 13.92
CA VAL A 44 8.59 4.52 13.65
C VAL A 44 9.65 3.79 12.82
N THR A 45 10.03 2.59 13.25
CA THR A 45 10.94 1.72 12.49
C THR A 45 10.18 1.00 11.38
N PHE A 46 10.68 1.08 10.15
CA PHE A 46 10.18 0.35 8.99
C PHE A 46 11.25 -0.58 8.43
N ALA A 47 10.82 -1.71 7.90
CA ALA A 47 11.68 -2.67 7.22
C ALA A 47 10.94 -3.38 6.09
N GLN A 48 11.67 -3.95 5.15
CA GLN A 48 11.12 -4.83 4.14
C GLN A 48 11.28 -6.29 4.60
N PRO A 49 10.19 -7.02 4.84
CA PRO A 49 10.26 -8.40 5.29
C PRO A 49 10.57 -9.36 4.13
N PRO A 50 10.84 -10.65 4.43
CA PRO A 50 10.92 -11.71 3.43
C PRO A 50 9.67 -11.77 2.55
N GLN A 51 9.82 -12.28 1.33
CA GLN A 51 8.71 -12.37 0.36
C GLN A 51 7.51 -13.16 0.92
N GLU A 52 7.76 -14.23 1.66
CA GLU A 52 6.73 -15.07 2.27
C GLU A 52 5.80 -14.28 3.23
N VAL A 53 6.35 -13.28 3.92
CA VAL A 53 5.56 -12.38 4.76
C VAL A 53 4.77 -11.41 3.88
N LEU A 54 5.41 -10.80 2.87
CA LEU A 54 4.77 -9.87 1.94
C LEU A 54 3.56 -10.48 1.23
N GLU A 55 3.69 -11.74 0.80
CA GLU A 55 2.62 -12.50 0.14
C GLU A 55 1.42 -12.75 1.06
N ARG A 56 1.64 -12.75 2.38
CA ARG A 56 0.60 -12.95 3.41
C ARG A 56 -0.03 -11.66 3.90
N LEU A 57 0.54 -10.50 3.59
CA LEU A 57 -0.05 -9.21 3.98
C LEU A 57 -1.40 -8.97 3.29
N VAL A 58 -2.28 -8.25 3.99
CA VAL A 58 -3.57 -7.80 3.47
C VAL A 58 -3.73 -6.32 3.82
N ALA A 59 -3.99 -5.50 2.80
CA ALA A 59 -4.36 -4.12 2.97
C ALA A 59 -5.88 -3.97 2.82
N VAL A 60 -6.51 -3.28 3.77
CA VAL A 60 -7.92 -2.93 3.77
C VAL A 60 -8.03 -1.42 3.67
N ARG A 61 -8.67 -0.93 2.62
CA ARG A 61 -8.79 0.51 2.32
C ARG A 61 -10.25 0.92 2.44
N LEU A 62 -10.58 1.70 3.46
CA LEU A 62 -11.93 2.25 3.68
C LEU A 62 -12.02 3.65 3.07
N GLN A 63 -12.97 3.83 2.16
CA GLN A 63 -13.24 5.11 1.50
C GLN A 63 -14.13 5.99 2.40
N LEU A 64 -13.64 7.16 2.82
CA LEU A 64 -14.38 8.05 3.73
C LEU A 64 -15.23 9.11 3.02
N ASP A 65 -14.83 9.48 1.80
CA ASP A 65 -15.48 10.55 1.04
C ASP A 65 -16.25 9.99 -0.16
N SER A 66 -17.33 10.68 -0.53
CA SER A 66 -18.07 10.43 -1.77
C SER A 66 -17.24 10.94 -2.94
N GLY A 67 -16.37 10.10 -3.45
CA GLY A 67 -15.50 10.41 -4.58
C GLY A 67 -15.76 9.45 -5.72
N GLY A 68 -16.44 9.92 -6.77
CA GLY A 68 -16.48 9.21 -8.05
C GLY A 68 -15.11 9.23 -8.74
N GLU A 69 -15.09 8.91 -10.03
CA GLU A 69 -13.87 8.87 -10.85
C GLU A 69 -13.05 10.18 -10.83
N ALA A 70 -13.72 11.32 -10.62
CA ALA A 70 -13.10 12.64 -10.50
C ALA A 70 -12.05 12.75 -9.37
N THR A 71 -12.12 11.87 -8.37
CA THR A 71 -11.17 11.87 -7.24
C THR A 71 -9.87 11.10 -7.51
N GLY A 72 -9.68 10.60 -8.73
CA GLY A 72 -8.46 9.91 -9.16
C GLY A 72 -8.29 8.57 -8.43
N PRO A 73 -9.17 7.58 -8.67
CA PRO A 73 -9.25 6.33 -7.91
C PRO A 73 -7.91 5.57 -7.91
N LEU A 74 -7.81 4.56 -7.03
CA LEU A 74 -6.69 3.64 -7.10
C LEU A 74 -6.76 2.90 -8.44
N GLU A 75 -5.65 2.84 -9.17
CA GLU A 75 -5.53 2.02 -10.37
C GLU A 75 -4.67 0.81 -10.04
N VAL A 76 -5.05 -0.37 -10.52
CA VAL A 76 -4.33 -1.62 -10.26
C VAL A 76 -3.99 -2.36 -11.54
N THR A 77 -2.92 -3.14 -11.54
CA THR A 77 -2.67 -4.16 -12.57
C THR A 77 -3.15 -5.52 -12.04
N PRO A 78 -4.29 -6.07 -12.53
CA PRO A 78 -4.86 -7.29 -11.97
C PRO A 78 -3.90 -8.48 -12.02
N GLY A 79 -3.94 -9.32 -10.98
CA GLY A 79 -3.14 -10.54 -10.88
C GLY A 79 -1.65 -10.35 -10.53
N SER A 80 -1.12 -9.12 -10.57
CA SER A 80 0.32 -8.90 -10.37
C SER A 80 0.84 -9.27 -8.97
N HIS A 81 -0.05 -9.34 -7.97
CA HIS A 81 0.31 -9.74 -6.61
C HIS A 81 0.78 -11.19 -6.51
N ALA A 82 0.41 -12.05 -7.45
CA ALA A 82 0.84 -13.43 -7.52
C ALA A 82 2.26 -13.59 -8.11
N MET A 83 2.89 -12.50 -8.54
CA MET A 83 4.22 -12.51 -9.17
C MET A 83 5.35 -12.19 -8.18
N GLY A 84 5.07 -12.17 -6.88
CA GLY A 84 6.04 -11.86 -5.84
C GLY A 84 6.53 -10.40 -5.89
N ARG A 85 7.76 -10.17 -5.40
CA ARG A 85 8.40 -8.86 -5.45
C ARG A 85 8.92 -8.58 -6.86
N LEU A 86 8.57 -7.43 -7.42
CA LEU A 86 8.92 -7.04 -8.77
C LEU A 86 9.96 -5.92 -8.80
N THR A 87 10.82 -5.95 -9.82
CA THR A 87 11.74 -4.85 -10.11
C THR A 87 11.00 -3.68 -10.76
N ALA A 88 11.56 -2.47 -10.67
CA ALA A 88 10.98 -1.29 -11.31
C ALA A 88 10.79 -1.48 -12.83
N SER A 89 11.74 -2.12 -13.51
CA SER A 89 11.62 -2.43 -14.95
C SER A 89 10.43 -3.35 -15.23
N LYS A 90 10.23 -4.40 -14.41
CA LYS A 90 9.10 -5.31 -14.58
C LYS A 90 7.76 -4.65 -14.29
N ILE A 91 7.70 -3.79 -13.27
CA ILE A 91 6.53 -2.96 -12.99
C ILE A 91 6.18 -2.10 -14.21
N SER A 92 7.17 -1.37 -14.75
CA SER A 92 6.98 -0.53 -15.95
C SER A 92 6.49 -1.31 -17.17
N GLN A 93 6.97 -2.56 -17.36
CA GLN A 93 6.49 -3.44 -18.42
C GLN A 93 5.03 -3.88 -18.21
N LEU A 94 4.63 -4.20 -16.98
CA LEU A 94 3.29 -4.70 -16.69
C LEU A 94 2.24 -3.59 -16.78
N VAL A 95 2.57 -2.39 -16.28
CA VAL A 95 1.62 -1.26 -16.27
C VAL A 95 1.30 -0.72 -17.66
N SER A 96 2.19 -0.94 -18.65
CA SER A 96 1.94 -0.55 -20.04
C SER A 96 0.91 -1.45 -20.74
N THR A 97 0.69 -2.66 -20.21
CA THR A 97 -0.26 -3.62 -20.80
C THR A 97 -1.68 -3.42 -20.29
N LYS A 98 -1.87 -3.24 -18.98
CA LYS A 98 -3.21 -3.08 -18.38
C LYS A 98 -3.17 -2.40 -17.01
N ARG A 99 -4.03 -1.41 -16.83
CA ARG A 99 -4.43 -0.85 -15.53
C ARG A 99 -5.94 -0.71 -15.48
N VAL A 100 -6.51 -0.99 -14.31
CA VAL A 100 -7.95 -0.94 -14.07
C VAL A 100 -8.21 0.00 -12.90
N PRO A 101 -9.08 1.01 -13.04
CA PRO A 101 -9.48 1.85 -11.91
C PRO A 101 -10.38 1.07 -10.96
N CYS A 102 -10.17 1.25 -9.65
CA CYS A 102 -10.98 0.72 -8.58
C CYS A 102 -11.77 1.85 -7.92
N SER A 103 -12.94 2.15 -8.46
CA SER A 103 -13.89 3.10 -7.88
C SER A 103 -14.64 2.44 -6.72
N VAL A 104 -14.58 3.05 -5.54
CA VAL A 104 -15.21 2.55 -4.31
C VAL A 104 -16.11 3.65 -3.77
N PRO A 105 -17.40 3.39 -3.49
CA PRO A 105 -18.29 4.40 -2.94
C PRO A 105 -17.88 4.78 -1.51
N LYS A 106 -18.41 5.90 -1.00
CA LYS A 106 -18.26 6.27 0.43
C LYS A 106 -18.72 5.12 1.32
N GLY A 107 -17.91 4.77 2.32
CA GLY A 107 -18.13 3.63 3.21
C GLY A 107 -17.79 2.27 2.58
N GLY A 108 -17.47 2.23 1.28
CA GLY A 108 -17.01 1.03 0.61
C GLY A 108 -15.57 0.69 0.98
N VAL A 109 -15.23 -0.58 0.78
CA VAL A 109 -13.92 -1.14 1.13
C VAL A 109 -13.28 -1.79 -0.09
N LEU A 110 -12.00 -1.47 -0.33
CA LEU A 110 -11.14 -2.23 -1.23
C LEU A 110 -10.17 -3.08 -0.40
N VAL A 111 -10.18 -4.39 -0.62
CA VAL A 111 -9.23 -5.33 -0.02
C VAL A 111 -8.24 -5.78 -1.09
N MET A 112 -6.95 -5.70 -0.80
CA MET A 112 -5.89 -6.06 -1.73
C MET A 112 -4.66 -6.62 -1.04
N ARG A 113 -3.85 -7.38 -1.78
CA ARG A 113 -2.48 -7.71 -1.38
C ARG A 113 -1.56 -6.52 -1.65
N PRO A 114 -0.67 -6.12 -0.73
CA PRO A 114 0.35 -5.07 -0.95
C PRO A 114 1.25 -5.29 -2.18
N LEU A 115 1.45 -6.54 -2.59
CA LEU A 115 2.18 -6.89 -3.83
C LEU A 115 1.38 -6.62 -5.11
N LEU A 116 0.12 -6.21 -5.03
CA LEU A 116 -0.63 -5.75 -6.19
C LEU A 116 0.00 -4.43 -6.66
N ILE A 117 0.37 -4.36 -7.94
CA ILE A 117 0.87 -3.13 -8.52
C ILE A 117 -0.30 -2.17 -8.51
N HIS A 118 -0.09 -1.05 -7.83
CA HIS A 118 -1.11 -0.03 -7.71
C HIS A 118 -0.50 1.36 -7.85
N ALA A 119 -1.32 2.27 -8.34
CA ALA A 119 -1.01 3.67 -8.50
C ALA A 119 -2.20 4.49 -8.03
N SER A 120 -1.98 5.77 -7.76
CA SER A 120 -3.09 6.69 -7.60
C SER A 120 -2.78 7.98 -8.33
N GLY A 121 -3.63 8.27 -9.31
CA GLY A 121 -3.58 9.51 -10.08
C GLY A 121 -3.83 10.75 -9.21
N LYS A 122 -3.61 11.90 -9.83
CA LYS A 122 -3.99 13.20 -9.27
C LYS A 122 -5.51 13.34 -9.24
N LEU A 123 -6.02 14.03 -8.24
CA LEU A 123 -7.41 14.48 -8.20
C LEU A 123 -7.65 15.42 -9.38
N ARG A 124 -8.77 15.23 -10.10
CA ARG A 124 -9.16 16.04 -11.27
C ARG A 124 -10.40 16.85 -10.91
N GLY A 125 -10.24 18.15 -10.66
CA GLY A 125 -11.32 19.06 -10.30
C GLY A 125 -11.35 19.41 -8.81
N GLU A 126 -12.49 19.87 -8.33
CA GLU A 126 -12.69 20.23 -6.93
C GLU A 126 -13.07 18.99 -6.10
N GLY A 127 -12.56 18.93 -4.86
CA GLY A 127 -12.95 17.88 -3.91
C GLY A 127 -11.82 17.43 -3.00
N ARG A 128 -12.15 16.48 -2.12
CA ARG A 128 -11.23 15.85 -1.17
C ARG A 128 -11.44 14.35 -1.20
N ARG A 129 -10.34 13.60 -1.08
CA ARG A 129 -10.36 12.14 -0.94
C ARG A 129 -9.56 11.70 0.27
N ARG A 130 -10.26 11.11 1.23
CA ARG A 130 -9.70 10.46 2.41
C ARG A 130 -9.92 8.96 2.36
N VAL A 131 -8.85 8.22 2.64
CA VAL A 131 -8.85 6.76 2.75
C VAL A 131 -8.15 6.36 4.03
N LEU A 132 -8.80 5.56 4.87
CA LEU A 132 -8.11 4.83 5.93
C LEU A 132 -7.53 3.55 5.33
N HIS A 133 -6.22 3.39 5.45
CA HIS A 133 -5.50 2.22 4.98
C HIS A 133 -5.03 1.42 6.19
N PHE A 134 -5.59 0.23 6.35
CA PHE A 134 -5.19 -0.73 7.36
C PHE A 134 -4.29 -1.79 6.74
N LEU A 135 -3.16 -2.07 7.38
CA LEU A 135 -2.28 -3.16 7.01
C LEU A 135 -2.31 -4.25 8.08
N TYR A 136 -2.65 -5.46 7.63
CA TYR A 136 -2.64 -6.68 8.42
C TYR A 136 -1.55 -7.61 7.90
N GLY A 137 -0.88 -8.29 8.82
CA GLY A 137 0.13 -9.28 8.49
C GLY A 137 0.01 -10.50 9.39
N PRO A 138 0.68 -11.61 9.01
CA PRO A 138 0.73 -12.81 9.82
C PRO A 138 1.52 -12.55 11.11
N PRO A 139 1.47 -13.46 12.09
CA PRO A 139 2.51 -13.53 13.12
C PRO A 139 3.91 -13.50 12.50
N LEU A 140 4.84 -12.81 13.16
CA LEU A 140 6.24 -12.69 12.72
C LEU A 140 7.13 -13.59 13.56
N ASP A 141 8.13 -14.18 12.91
CA ASP A 141 9.15 -15.01 13.54
C ASP A 141 10.48 -14.23 13.69
N SER A 142 11.53 -14.93 14.13
CA SER A 142 12.92 -14.43 14.14
C SER A 142 13.15 -13.17 14.98
N GLY A 143 12.38 -13.01 16.07
CA GLY A 143 12.52 -11.90 17.01
C GLY A 143 12.02 -10.56 16.50
N VAL A 144 11.39 -10.51 15.32
CA VAL A 144 10.76 -9.29 14.80
C VAL A 144 9.34 -9.20 15.35
N SER A 145 8.95 -8.03 15.83
CA SER A 145 7.59 -7.77 16.32
C SER A 145 6.95 -6.65 15.52
N TRP A 146 5.66 -6.84 15.18
CA TRP A 146 4.82 -5.76 14.68
C TRP A 146 4.83 -4.59 15.67
N LEU A 147 4.85 -3.37 15.14
CA LEU A 147 4.69 -2.15 15.94
C LEU A 147 3.49 -2.29 16.89
N ASP A 148 2.33 -2.59 16.29
CA ASP A 148 1.08 -2.87 17.00
C ASP A 148 0.56 -4.27 16.63
N ALA A 149 0.15 -5.05 17.63
CA ALA A 149 -0.54 -6.32 17.49
C ALA A 149 -1.88 -6.21 18.25
N VAL A 150 -2.96 -6.71 17.64
CA VAL A 150 -4.33 -6.71 18.18
C VAL A 150 -4.81 -8.15 18.21
#